data_AF-A0A6I4V6I5-F1
#
_entry.id   AF-A0A6I4V6I5-F1
#
_cell.length_a   1.000
_cell.length_b   1.000
_cell.length_c   1.000
_cell.angle_alpha   90.00
_cell.angle_beta   90.00
_cell.angle_gamma   90.00
#
_symmetry.space_group_name_H-M   'P 1'
#
loop_
_entity.id
_entity.type
_entity.pdbx_description
1 polymer ?
#
loop_
_entity_poly.entity_id
_entity_poly.type
_entity_poly.pdbx_seq_one_letter_code
_entity_poly.pdbx_strand_id
1 'polypeptide(L)'
;MKPLIDPIDSDDGQFQGRDNQTGALATIVTPVYMNDTQGATRSLQQEVISILTAAGIKPAEATNNQLLSALKALFLAEDDTRVSGALQKDKNLSDVADTSKALENLGAYSKTEADAKYIPETSIGVHNGQVMAVNSRYPSENNLSNAFLSNNTPSLAAAESTHKPALEISNNGNKSAAAVLMLHREGEFATYFGLDQDNALAIGGYSFGKTRHRIYHEGFCPFPIGYVMLLGNSADPNTIFPGTTWQYLNGTGYDGKVIALGTDALQTGGSNSVTLAEAHMPPHRHNGGATGDASTQPDAGSAAWGTGRFGTDAKGGYALMQTSAAGSGQAFSVQNEYVHVLGWMRTA
;
A
#
# COMPACT_ATOMS: atom_id res chain seq x y z
N MET A 1 -58.61 36.60 -48.81
CA MET A 1 -60.00 36.16 -49.05
C MET A 1 -60.88 37.37 -48.81
N LYS A 2 -61.87 37.62 -49.67
CA LYS A 2 -62.80 38.73 -49.46
C LYS A 2 -63.73 38.46 -48.26
N PRO A 3 -64.30 39.49 -47.61
CA PRO A 3 -65.46 39.32 -46.74
C PRO A 3 -66.57 38.52 -47.43
N LEU A 4 -67.49 37.97 -46.65
CA LEU A 4 -68.65 37.27 -47.22
C LEU A 4 -69.31 38.21 -48.21
N ILE A 5 -69.42 37.78 -49.47
CA ILE A 5 -70.08 38.59 -50.50
C ILE A 5 -71.52 38.87 -50.05
N ASP A 6 -72.11 40.01 -50.39
CA ASP A 6 -73.53 40.28 -50.10
C ASP A 6 -74.44 39.49 -51.05
N PRO A 7 -75.69 39.17 -50.66
CA PRO A 7 -76.65 38.63 -51.62
C PRO A 7 -76.92 39.69 -52.67
N ILE A 8 -77.47 39.28 -53.81
CA ILE A 8 -78.01 40.26 -54.75
C ILE A 8 -79.01 41.19 -54.06
N ASP A 9 -78.89 42.49 -54.33
CA ASP A 9 -79.70 43.56 -53.76
C ASP A 9 -81.15 43.49 -54.30
N SER A 10 -81.94 42.66 -53.63
CA SER A 10 -83.34 42.36 -53.92
C SER A 10 -84.04 42.12 -52.58
N ASP A 11 -85.35 42.34 -52.53
CA ASP A 11 -86.12 42.30 -51.28
C ASP A 11 -85.98 40.96 -50.53
N ASP A 12 -85.78 39.85 -51.24
CA ASP A 12 -85.56 38.51 -50.68
C ASP A 12 -84.13 37.97 -50.84
N GLY A 13 -83.21 38.76 -51.41
CA GLY A 13 -81.82 38.38 -51.62
C GLY A 13 -81.60 37.32 -52.72
N GLN A 14 -82.62 37.07 -53.56
CA GLN A 14 -82.58 36.08 -54.63
C GLN A 14 -82.67 36.74 -56.01
N PHE A 15 -81.98 36.13 -56.97
CA PHE A 15 -82.22 36.41 -58.38
C PHE A 15 -83.65 36.00 -58.72
N GLN A 16 -84.37 36.88 -59.42
CA GLN A 16 -85.75 36.67 -59.84
C GLN A 16 -85.87 36.52 -61.36
N GLY A 17 -86.92 35.83 -61.80
CA GLY A 17 -87.31 35.79 -63.21
C GLY A 17 -87.89 37.13 -63.65
N ARG A 18 -87.96 37.36 -64.97
CA ARG A 18 -88.49 38.62 -65.52
C ARG A 18 -89.99 38.78 -65.22
N ASP A 19 -90.33 39.79 -64.43
CA ASP A 19 -91.71 40.23 -64.26
C ASP A 19 -92.06 41.27 -65.33
N ASN A 20 -92.94 40.88 -66.26
CA ASN A 20 -93.34 41.70 -67.39
C ASN A 20 -94.40 42.77 -67.06
N GLN A 21 -94.88 42.85 -65.80
CA GLN A 21 -95.90 43.83 -65.41
C GLN A 21 -95.35 45.00 -64.60
N THR A 22 -94.21 44.83 -63.93
CA THR A 22 -93.65 45.84 -63.01
C THR A 22 -92.34 46.47 -63.48
N GLY A 23 -91.68 45.90 -64.49
CA GLY A 23 -90.44 46.43 -65.08
C GLY A 23 -89.18 46.16 -64.25
N ALA A 24 -89.26 45.30 -63.24
CA ALA A 24 -88.11 44.90 -62.43
C ALA A 24 -87.01 44.22 -63.28
N LEU A 25 -85.75 44.53 -62.95
CA LEU A 25 -84.57 43.98 -63.62
C LEU A 25 -84.52 42.45 -63.45
N ALA A 26 -84.14 41.72 -64.51
CA ALA A 26 -84.14 40.26 -64.54
C ALA A 26 -82.78 39.70 -64.96
N THR A 27 -82.43 38.50 -64.48
CA THR A 27 -81.22 37.79 -64.90
C THR A 27 -81.35 37.19 -66.31
N ILE A 28 -80.29 37.29 -67.12
CA ILE A 28 -80.21 36.65 -68.46
C ILE A 28 -80.12 35.12 -68.33
N VAL A 29 -79.46 34.66 -67.26
CA VAL A 29 -79.32 33.24 -66.91
C VAL A 29 -80.44 32.85 -65.97
N THR A 30 -80.83 31.57 -65.95
CA THR A 30 -81.93 31.11 -65.10
C THR A 30 -81.70 31.49 -63.62
N PRO A 31 -82.72 32.04 -62.94
CA PRO A 31 -82.62 32.44 -61.53
C PRO A 31 -82.13 31.32 -60.61
N VAL A 32 -82.57 30.08 -60.88
CA VAL A 32 -82.15 28.89 -60.14
C VAL A 32 -80.63 28.72 -60.18
N TYR A 33 -80.02 28.75 -61.36
CA TYR A 33 -78.57 28.58 -61.49
C TYR A 33 -77.79 29.71 -60.80
N MET A 34 -78.26 30.96 -60.91
CA MET A 34 -77.61 32.10 -60.26
C MET A 34 -77.76 32.07 -58.75
N ASN A 35 -78.92 31.67 -58.23
CA ASN A 35 -79.16 31.47 -56.80
C ASN A 35 -78.32 30.31 -56.25
N ASP A 36 -78.23 29.19 -56.97
CA ASP A 36 -77.39 28.05 -56.59
C ASP A 36 -75.90 28.42 -56.59
N THR A 37 -75.45 29.18 -57.60
CA THR A 37 -74.06 29.64 -57.69
C THR A 37 -73.72 30.65 -56.58
N GLN A 38 -74.62 31.60 -56.30
CA GLN A 38 -74.51 32.53 -55.17
C GLN A 38 -74.48 31.74 -53.85
N GLY A 39 -75.37 30.76 -53.68
CA GLY A 39 -75.44 29.89 -52.52
C GLY A 39 -74.16 29.10 -52.30
N ALA A 40 -73.66 28.41 -53.32
CA ALA A 40 -72.43 27.61 -53.25
C ALA A 40 -71.20 28.48 -52.94
N THR A 41 -71.07 29.63 -53.59
CA THR A 41 -69.95 30.55 -53.35
C THR A 41 -69.98 31.09 -51.93
N ARG A 42 -71.15 31.56 -51.47
CA ARG A 42 -71.32 32.03 -50.09
C ARG A 42 -71.09 30.93 -49.06
N SER A 43 -71.56 29.72 -49.32
CA SER A 43 -71.38 28.56 -48.42
C SER A 43 -69.91 28.20 -48.25
N LEU A 44 -69.16 28.07 -49.35
CA LEU A 44 -67.71 27.85 -49.29
C LEU A 44 -66.99 29.00 -48.59
N GLN A 45 -67.40 30.25 -48.85
CA GLN A 45 -66.84 31.39 -48.14
C GLN A 45 -67.13 31.33 -46.64
N GLN A 46 -68.34 30.94 -46.23
CA GLN A 46 -68.71 30.82 -44.82
C GLN A 46 -67.88 29.75 -44.09
N GLU A 47 -67.59 28.62 -44.72
CA GLU A 47 -66.72 27.57 -44.14
C GLU A 47 -65.28 28.09 -43.93
N VAL A 48 -64.71 28.76 -44.94
CA VAL A 48 -63.35 29.31 -44.83
C VAL A 48 -63.30 30.48 -43.84
N ILE A 49 -64.34 31.32 -43.79
CA ILE A 49 -64.49 32.38 -42.78
C ILE A 49 -64.60 31.79 -41.38
N SER A 50 -65.24 30.64 -41.22
CA SER A 50 -65.31 29.95 -39.93
C SER A 50 -63.93 29.52 -39.43
N ILE A 51 -63.08 28.98 -40.32
CA ILE A 51 -61.69 28.63 -40.00
C ILE A 51 -60.86 29.88 -39.65
N LEU A 52 -61.00 30.95 -40.45
CA LEU A 52 -60.33 32.23 -40.22
C LEU A 52 -60.72 32.84 -38.86
N THR A 53 -62.02 32.84 -38.56
CA THR A 53 -62.58 33.35 -37.31
C THR A 53 -62.08 32.53 -36.12
N ALA A 54 -62.03 31.20 -36.24
CA ALA A 54 -61.46 30.33 -35.20
C ALA A 54 -59.99 30.64 -34.91
N ALA A 55 -59.23 31.10 -35.91
CA ALA A 55 -57.86 31.56 -35.75
C ALA A 55 -57.74 33.04 -35.32
N GLY A 56 -58.86 33.74 -35.06
CA GLY A 56 -58.89 35.16 -34.72
C GLY A 56 -58.59 36.12 -35.89
N ILE A 57 -58.63 35.63 -37.13
CA ILE A 57 -58.30 36.40 -38.32
C ILE A 57 -59.60 36.85 -39.02
N LYS A 58 -59.73 38.15 -39.29
CA LYS A 58 -60.85 38.68 -40.07
C LYS A 58 -60.53 38.63 -41.57
N PRO A 59 -61.48 38.23 -42.44
CA PRO A 59 -61.30 38.29 -43.90
C PRO A 59 -60.97 39.71 -44.35
N ALA A 60 -59.97 39.85 -45.23
CA ALA A 60 -59.50 41.15 -45.69
C ALA A 60 -59.05 41.03 -47.15
N GLU A 61 -59.64 41.85 -48.02
CA GLU A 61 -59.43 41.74 -49.47
C GLU A 61 -57.97 41.90 -49.88
N ALA A 62 -57.19 42.71 -49.15
CA ALA A 62 -55.79 42.99 -49.44
C ALA A 62 -54.81 41.84 -49.08
N THR A 63 -55.30 40.71 -48.54
CA THR A 63 -54.45 39.62 -48.05
C THR A 63 -54.79 38.26 -48.69
N ASN A 64 -53.78 37.61 -49.29
CA ASN A 64 -53.96 36.40 -50.11
C ASN A 64 -53.59 35.09 -49.41
N ASN A 65 -53.07 35.12 -48.17
CA ASN A 65 -52.60 33.94 -47.44
C ASN A 65 -53.37 33.67 -46.14
N GLN A 66 -54.53 34.30 -45.94
CA GLN A 66 -55.23 34.28 -44.66
C GLN A 66 -55.61 32.87 -44.19
N LEU A 67 -56.04 31.99 -45.09
CA LEU A 67 -56.36 30.59 -44.74
C LEU A 67 -55.10 29.83 -44.25
N LEU A 68 -53.97 30.00 -44.93
CA LEU A 68 -52.71 29.38 -44.50
C LEU A 68 -52.26 29.92 -43.14
N SER A 69 -52.37 31.24 -42.93
CA SER A 69 -52.07 31.86 -41.63
C SER A 69 -52.99 31.33 -40.54
N ALA A 70 -54.28 31.15 -40.83
CA ALA A 70 -55.24 30.57 -39.90
C ALA A 70 -54.87 29.13 -39.53
N LEU A 71 -54.52 28.29 -40.51
CA LEU A 71 -54.10 26.91 -40.24
C LEU A 71 -52.80 26.83 -39.43
N LYS A 72 -51.81 27.70 -39.71
CA LYS A 72 -50.58 27.77 -38.90
C LYS A 72 -50.87 28.17 -37.46
N ALA A 73 -51.70 29.20 -37.25
CA ALA A 73 -52.11 29.62 -35.92
C ALA A 73 -52.91 28.52 -35.19
N LEU A 74 -53.72 27.76 -35.91
CA LEU A 74 -54.56 26.71 -35.34
C LEU A 74 -53.82 25.39 -35.07
N PHE A 75 -52.66 25.11 -35.66
CA PHE A 75 -52.07 23.76 -35.56
C PHE A 75 -50.56 23.71 -35.37
N LEU A 76 -49.84 24.83 -35.47
CA LEU A 76 -48.37 24.87 -35.39
C LEU A 76 -47.88 25.87 -34.32
N ALA A 77 -48.73 26.23 -33.36
CA ALA A 77 -48.29 26.98 -32.20
C ALA A 77 -47.46 26.07 -31.28
N GLU A 78 -46.25 26.49 -30.95
CA GLU A 78 -45.52 25.98 -29.78
C GLU A 78 -46.38 26.36 -28.56
N ASP A 79 -46.83 25.39 -27.76
CA ASP A 79 -47.76 25.55 -26.62
C ASP A 79 -49.28 25.62 -26.94
N ASP A 80 -49.75 24.79 -27.87
CA ASP A 80 -51.19 24.63 -28.10
C ASP A 80 -51.88 23.78 -27.01
N THR A 81 -52.74 24.42 -26.22
CA THR A 81 -53.50 23.78 -25.13
C THR A 81 -54.52 22.74 -25.61
N ARG A 82 -54.86 22.74 -26.91
CA ARG A 82 -55.81 21.79 -27.51
C ARG A 82 -55.19 20.43 -27.82
N VAL A 83 -53.86 20.33 -27.87
CA VAL A 83 -53.16 19.07 -28.17
C VAL A 83 -52.84 18.33 -26.86
N SER A 84 -53.56 17.24 -26.59
CA SER A 84 -53.31 16.37 -25.43
C SER A 84 -52.05 15.52 -25.65
N GLY A 85 -51.14 15.49 -24.67
CA GLY A 85 -49.91 14.69 -24.71
C GLY A 85 -48.69 15.35 -25.39
N ALA A 86 -48.83 16.55 -25.95
CA ALA A 86 -47.69 17.34 -26.41
C ALA A 86 -46.98 18.03 -25.22
N LEU A 87 -45.67 18.26 -25.33
CA LEU A 87 -44.89 19.06 -24.38
C LEU A 87 -45.42 20.50 -24.43
N GLN A 88 -46.14 20.92 -23.39
CA GLN A 88 -46.59 22.29 -23.20
C GLN A 88 -45.65 22.96 -22.21
N LYS A 89 -45.01 24.06 -22.58
CA LYS A 89 -44.01 24.79 -21.77
C LYS A 89 -44.51 25.14 -20.38
N ASP A 90 -45.74 25.62 -20.28
CA ASP A 90 -46.40 25.98 -19.01
C ASP A 90 -46.83 24.75 -18.19
N LYS A 91 -46.80 23.57 -18.80
CA LYS A 91 -47.14 22.29 -18.17
C LYS A 91 -45.96 21.34 -18.01
N ASN A 92 -44.74 21.77 -18.36
CA ASN A 92 -43.54 21.03 -18.03
C ASN A 92 -43.51 20.83 -16.51
N LEU A 93 -43.56 19.57 -16.08
CA LEU A 93 -43.63 19.17 -14.67
C LEU A 93 -44.98 19.46 -13.98
N SER A 94 -46.04 19.79 -14.71
CA SER A 94 -47.37 20.05 -14.10
C SER A 94 -48.08 18.78 -13.61
N ASP A 95 -47.68 17.63 -14.13
CA ASP A 95 -48.08 16.30 -13.66
C ASP A 95 -47.32 15.88 -12.40
N VAL A 96 -46.30 16.65 -12.01
CA VAL A 96 -45.58 16.46 -10.77
C VAL A 96 -46.42 17.03 -9.63
N ALA A 97 -47.21 16.16 -9.00
CA ALA A 97 -48.12 16.50 -7.92
C ALA A 97 -47.46 17.22 -6.73
N ASP A 98 -46.18 16.94 -6.48
CA ASP A 98 -45.36 17.62 -5.48
C ASP A 98 -43.96 17.82 -6.07
N THR A 99 -43.71 19.02 -6.58
CA THR A 99 -42.43 19.37 -7.22
C THR A 99 -41.27 19.21 -6.27
N SER A 100 -41.46 19.53 -4.99
CA SER A 100 -40.42 19.41 -3.96
C SER A 100 -40.09 17.94 -3.70
N LYS A 101 -41.10 17.07 -3.60
CA LYS A 101 -40.91 15.63 -3.39
C LYS A 101 -40.33 14.92 -4.61
N ALA A 102 -40.69 15.36 -5.82
CA ALA A 102 -40.08 14.82 -7.04
C ALA A 102 -38.61 15.20 -7.18
N LEU A 103 -38.23 16.45 -6.86
CA LEU A 103 -36.84 16.88 -6.70
C LEU A 103 -36.12 16.05 -5.62
N GLU A 104 -36.80 15.77 -4.51
CA GLU A 104 -36.27 14.93 -3.43
C GLU A 104 -36.05 13.47 -3.86
N ASN A 105 -36.92 12.92 -4.71
CA ASN A 105 -36.84 11.56 -5.25
C ASN A 105 -35.83 11.44 -6.40
N LEU A 106 -35.58 12.53 -7.14
CA LEU A 106 -34.56 12.60 -8.20
C LEU A 106 -33.11 12.71 -7.63
N GLY A 107 -32.99 12.89 -6.31
CA GLY A 107 -31.70 12.88 -5.61
C GLY A 107 -30.91 14.19 -5.71
N ALA A 108 -31.57 15.33 -5.95
CA ALA A 108 -30.86 16.61 -5.98
C ALA A 108 -30.39 17.01 -4.57
N TYR A 109 -29.09 17.20 -4.40
CA TYR A 109 -28.51 17.76 -3.18
C TYR A 109 -29.04 19.17 -2.95
N SER A 110 -29.42 19.47 -1.71
CA SER A 110 -29.90 20.80 -1.33
C SER A 110 -28.74 21.80 -1.33
N LYS A 111 -29.03 23.10 -1.48
CA LYS A 111 -28.07 24.23 -1.36
C LYS A 111 -28.24 25.04 -0.07
N THR A 112 -29.16 24.61 0.80
CA THR A 112 -29.53 25.31 2.03
C THR A 112 -29.03 24.56 3.25
N GLU A 113 -28.17 25.19 4.06
CA GLU A 113 -27.51 24.56 5.23
C GLU A 113 -28.44 23.89 6.26
N ALA A 114 -29.71 24.30 6.32
CA ALA A 114 -30.70 23.76 7.24
C ALA A 114 -31.44 22.50 6.73
N ASP A 115 -31.22 22.09 5.48
CA ASP A 115 -31.88 20.95 4.85
C ASP A 115 -31.10 19.65 5.10
N ALA A 116 -31.78 18.56 5.47
CA ALA A 116 -31.15 17.27 5.72
C ALA A 116 -30.47 16.65 4.48
N LYS A 117 -30.78 17.16 3.28
CA LYS A 117 -30.14 16.76 2.00
C LYS A 117 -29.05 17.73 1.54
N TYR A 118 -28.77 18.78 2.32
CA TYR A 118 -27.66 19.68 2.06
C TYR A 118 -26.36 18.98 2.40
N ILE A 119 -25.43 18.97 1.45
CA ILE A 119 -24.06 18.54 1.68
C ILE A 119 -23.21 19.82 1.66
N PRO A 120 -22.80 20.34 2.83
CA PRO A 120 -21.89 21.49 2.91
C PRO A 120 -20.62 21.28 2.07
N GLU A 121 -20.08 22.34 1.47
CA GLU A 121 -18.74 22.30 0.85
C GLU A 121 -17.64 21.88 1.86
N THR A 122 -17.88 22.10 3.15
CA THR A 122 -17.04 21.67 4.28
C THR A 122 -17.31 20.24 4.75
N SER A 123 -18.26 19.53 4.11
CA SER A 123 -18.55 18.13 4.44
C SER A 123 -17.37 17.26 4.09
N ILE A 124 -16.88 16.56 5.10
CA ILE A 124 -15.77 15.62 4.98
C ILE A 124 -16.18 14.50 4.01
N GLY A 125 -15.61 14.52 2.78
CA GLY A 125 -15.69 13.38 1.85
C GLY A 125 -16.21 13.64 0.43
N VAL A 126 -16.64 14.85 0.05
CA VAL A 126 -17.33 15.03 -1.25
C VAL A 126 -16.54 15.83 -2.31
N HIS A 127 -15.45 16.53 -1.95
CA HIS A 127 -14.59 17.24 -2.91
C HIS A 127 -13.10 16.86 -2.82
N ASN A 128 -12.81 15.64 -3.27
CA ASN A 128 -11.73 15.30 -4.20
C ASN A 128 -10.33 15.94 -4.00
N GLY A 129 -9.54 15.26 -3.17
CA GLY A 129 -8.08 15.27 -3.14
C GLY A 129 -7.53 14.09 -2.32
N GLN A 130 -7.88 12.85 -2.69
CA GLN A 130 -7.24 11.58 -2.26
C GLN A 130 -7.08 11.28 -0.75
N VAL A 131 -8.08 11.50 0.11
CA VAL A 131 -8.03 10.97 1.48
C VAL A 131 -9.30 10.18 1.79
N MET A 132 -9.16 8.87 2.04
CA MET A 132 -10.18 8.11 2.74
C MET A 132 -10.19 8.58 4.19
N ALA A 133 -11.22 9.32 4.61
CA ALA A 133 -11.40 9.72 6.01
C ALA A 133 -11.81 8.49 6.83
N VAL A 134 -10.82 7.73 7.27
CA VAL A 134 -11.03 6.56 8.12
C VAL A 134 -11.19 7.07 9.56
N ASN A 135 -12.43 7.29 9.98
CA ASN A 135 -12.88 7.69 11.33
C ASN A 135 -12.82 9.21 11.58
N SER A 136 -13.73 9.96 10.96
CA SER A 136 -14.11 11.30 11.44
C SER A 136 -14.72 11.18 12.83
N ARG A 137 -13.89 11.33 13.87
CA ARG A 137 -14.18 11.51 15.29
C ARG A 137 -15.69 11.58 15.64
N TYR A 138 -16.30 10.47 16.05
CA TYR A 138 -17.63 10.47 16.67
C TYR A 138 -17.52 10.24 18.19
N PRO A 139 -18.04 11.16 19.02
CA PRO A 139 -18.11 10.97 20.46
C PRO A 139 -19.47 10.35 20.82
N SER A 140 -19.49 9.08 21.24
CA SER A 140 -20.37 8.56 22.31
C SER A 140 -20.21 7.05 22.44
N GLU A 141 -20.45 6.54 23.65
CA GLU A 141 -20.18 5.19 24.15
C GLU A 141 -20.70 4.05 23.25
N ASN A 142 -19.79 3.47 22.45
CA ASN A 142 -19.70 2.08 21.95
C ASN A 142 -18.65 2.05 20.81
N ASN A 143 -17.40 2.38 21.18
CA ASN A 143 -16.25 2.65 20.32
C ASN A 143 -15.92 1.51 19.33
N LEU A 144 -16.48 1.56 18.12
CA LEU A 144 -15.94 0.85 16.98
C LEU A 144 -15.17 1.86 16.11
N SER A 145 -13.84 1.76 16.13
CA SER A 145 -13.00 2.39 15.12
C SER A 145 -13.23 1.71 13.77
N ASN A 146 -12.92 2.41 12.68
CA ASN A 146 -12.83 1.76 11.39
C ASN A 146 -11.77 0.66 11.44
N ALA A 147 -12.17 -0.58 11.11
CA ALA A 147 -11.30 -1.74 11.13
C ALA A 147 -11.11 -2.28 9.71
N PHE A 148 -9.86 -2.56 9.33
CA PHE A 148 -9.56 -3.37 8.16
C PHE A 148 -9.51 -4.84 8.59
N LEU A 149 -10.46 -5.64 8.11
CA LEU A 149 -10.61 -7.05 8.49
C LEU A 149 -9.97 -7.97 7.44
N SER A 150 -9.04 -8.83 7.86
CA SER A 150 -8.29 -9.75 6.98
C SER A 150 -9.01 -11.07 6.69
N ASN A 151 -10.18 -11.29 7.33
CA ASN A 151 -11.06 -12.45 7.27
C ASN A 151 -10.33 -13.81 7.35
N ASN A 152 -9.83 -14.33 6.22
CA ASN A 152 -9.27 -15.68 6.08
C ASN A 152 -7.74 -15.69 5.84
N THR A 153 -7.00 -14.64 6.19
CA THR A 153 -5.53 -14.70 6.10
C THR A 153 -5.01 -15.72 7.14
N PRO A 154 -4.26 -16.77 6.73
CA PRO A 154 -3.74 -17.78 7.66
C PRO A 154 -2.59 -17.23 8.51
N SER A 155 -1.91 -18.09 9.28
CA SER A 155 -0.67 -17.67 9.97
C SER A 155 0.34 -17.11 8.97
N LEU A 156 1.19 -16.16 9.38
CA LEU A 156 2.15 -15.52 8.47
C LEU A 156 3.08 -16.54 7.79
N ALA A 157 3.41 -17.64 8.46
CA ALA A 157 4.22 -18.73 7.90
C ALA A 157 3.49 -19.55 6.80
N ALA A 158 2.15 -19.49 6.75
CA ALA A 158 1.31 -20.21 5.79
C ALA A 158 0.63 -19.29 4.75
N ALA A 159 0.86 -17.97 4.81
CA ALA A 159 0.25 -16.98 3.93
C ALA A 159 0.97 -16.92 2.56
N GLU A 160 0.66 -17.89 1.69
CA GLU A 160 1.21 -17.98 0.33
C GLU A 160 0.39 -17.18 -0.72
N SER A 161 0.85 -17.18 -1.99
CA SER A 161 0.52 -16.24 -3.07
C SER A 161 -0.95 -15.87 -3.34
N THR A 162 -1.92 -16.71 -2.97
CA THR A 162 -3.35 -16.45 -3.18
C THR A 162 -4.03 -15.75 -2.00
N HIS A 163 -3.38 -15.65 -0.84
CA HIS A 163 -3.95 -15.04 0.35
C HIS A 163 -3.73 -13.52 0.33
N LYS A 164 -4.82 -12.76 0.49
CA LYS A 164 -4.77 -11.30 0.51
C LYS A 164 -5.09 -10.78 1.92
N PRO A 165 -4.23 -9.90 2.49
CA PRO A 165 -4.47 -9.29 3.79
C PRO A 165 -5.59 -8.24 3.71
N ALA A 166 -5.98 -7.70 4.87
CA ALA A 166 -6.93 -6.59 4.92
C ALA A 166 -6.44 -5.32 4.20
N LEU A 167 -5.11 -5.14 4.14
CA LEU A 167 -4.44 -4.02 3.50
C LEU A 167 -3.15 -4.51 2.83
N GLU A 168 -3.04 -4.31 1.53
CA GLU A 168 -1.84 -4.62 0.74
C GLU A 168 -1.16 -3.31 0.31
N ILE A 169 0.13 -3.20 0.58
CA ILE A 169 0.99 -2.13 0.08
C ILE A 169 1.94 -2.77 -0.94
N SER A 170 1.81 -2.41 -2.22
CA SER A 170 2.55 -3.03 -3.32
C SER A 170 3.29 -1.99 -4.16
N ASN A 171 4.50 -2.34 -4.61
CA ASN A 171 5.28 -1.56 -5.57
C ASN A 171 5.00 -1.96 -7.04
N ASN A 172 3.92 -2.73 -7.26
CA ASN A 172 3.50 -3.23 -8.57
C ASN A 172 4.59 -4.03 -9.32
N GLY A 173 5.43 -4.76 -8.59
CA GLY A 173 6.49 -5.61 -9.16
C GLY A 173 7.76 -4.87 -9.59
N ASN A 174 7.88 -3.57 -9.28
CA ASN A 174 9.09 -2.81 -9.59
C ASN A 174 10.23 -3.15 -8.61
N LYS A 175 11.21 -3.93 -9.09
CA LYS A 175 12.38 -4.36 -8.30
C LYS A 175 13.28 -3.21 -7.81
N SER A 176 13.13 -2.00 -8.36
CA SER A 176 13.89 -0.81 -7.97
C SER A 176 13.10 0.13 -7.05
N ALA A 177 11.91 -0.26 -6.59
CA ALA A 177 11.08 0.54 -5.70
C ALA A 177 10.73 -0.21 -4.41
N ALA A 178 10.64 0.53 -3.31
CA ALA A 178 10.17 0.00 -2.03
C ALA A 178 8.63 -0.13 -2.03
N ALA A 179 8.10 -1.09 -1.26
CA ALA A 179 6.68 -1.22 -0.96
C ALA A 179 6.42 -0.63 0.43
N VAL A 180 5.99 0.64 0.48
CA VAL A 180 5.94 1.44 1.70
C VAL A 180 4.66 2.25 1.83
N LEU A 181 4.24 2.48 3.07
CA LEU A 181 3.26 3.49 3.43
C LEU A 181 3.97 4.69 4.05
N MET A 182 3.36 5.88 3.92
CA MET A 182 3.89 7.10 4.54
C MET A 182 3.26 7.30 5.91
N LEU A 183 4.10 7.61 6.90
CA LEU A 183 3.69 8.14 8.19
C LEU A 183 4.02 9.63 8.18
N HIS A 184 3.00 10.48 8.33
CA HIS A 184 3.14 11.92 8.21
C HIS A 184 2.49 12.63 9.39
N ARG A 185 3.28 13.40 10.13
CA ARG A 185 2.82 14.48 11.01
C ARG A 185 3.01 15.78 10.24
N GLU A 186 1.93 16.30 9.68
CA GLU A 186 1.95 17.44 8.78
C GLU A 186 2.68 18.65 9.39
N GLY A 187 3.55 19.27 8.58
CA GLY A 187 4.37 20.43 8.98
C GLY A 187 5.58 20.10 9.84
N GLU A 188 5.78 18.85 10.24
CA GLU A 188 6.71 18.53 11.32
C GLU A 188 7.63 17.34 11.01
N PHE A 189 7.08 16.16 10.72
CA PHE A 189 7.88 14.95 10.52
C PHE A 189 7.18 13.97 9.59
N ALA A 190 7.94 13.36 8.68
CA ALA A 190 7.46 12.26 7.86
C ALA A 190 8.52 11.17 7.69
N THR A 191 8.07 9.94 7.49
CA THR A 191 8.92 8.80 7.14
C THR A 191 8.11 7.78 6.36
N TYR A 192 8.78 6.96 5.56
CA TYR A 192 8.20 5.72 5.06
C TYR A 192 8.35 4.60 6.09
N PHE A 193 7.43 3.65 6.05
CA PHE A 193 7.48 2.35 6.75
C PHE A 193 7.08 1.25 5.77
N GLY A 194 7.88 0.20 5.64
CA GLY A 194 7.57 -0.94 4.77
C GLY A 194 8.80 -1.75 4.35
N LEU A 195 8.69 -2.44 3.21
CA LEU A 195 9.75 -3.31 2.66
C LEU A 195 10.57 -2.55 1.61
N ASP A 196 11.89 -2.56 1.76
CA ASP A 196 12.83 -1.92 0.83
C ASP A 196 13.30 -2.90 -0.29
N GLN A 197 14.16 -2.45 -1.21
CA GLN A 197 14.66 -3.23 -2.35
C GLN A 197 15.37 -4.55 -1.95
N ASP A 198 15.89 -4.62 -0.73
CA ASP A 198 16.51 -5.82 -0.15
C ASP A 198 15.52 -6.72 0.62
N ASN A 199 14.21 -6.46 0.49
CA ASN A 199 13.11 -7.12 1.19
C ASN A 199 13.15 -6.99 2.72
N ALA A 200 13.96 -6.07 3.27
CA ALA A 200 14.00 -5.84 4.70
C ALA A 200 12.91 -4.86 5.12
N LEU A 201 12.26 -5.16 6.25
CA LEU A 201 11.36 -4.22 6.93
C LEU A 201 12.18 -3.05 7.50
N ALA A 202 11.79 -1.81 7.17
CA ALA A 202 12.55 -0.62 7.54
C ALA A 202 11.68 0.64 7.65
N ILE A 203 12.26 1.69 8.26
CA ILE A 203 11.82 3.08 8.15
C ILE A 203 12.91 3.95 7.53
N GLY A 204 12.54 5.05 6.88
CA GLY A 204 13.49 5.98 6.28
C GLY A 204 12.85 6.94 5.29
N GLY A 205 13.67 7.78 4.65
CA GLY A 205 13.19 8.83 3.75
C GLY A 205 12.56 10.03 4.48
N TYR A 206 12.13 11.03 3.71
CA TYR A 206 11.59 12.30 4.22
C TYR A 206 12.47 12.92 5.32
N SER A 207 11.98 12.99 6.56
CA SER A 207 12.67 13.64 7.67
C SER A 207 13.93 12.89 8.11
N PHE A 208 14.09 11.60 7.76
CA PHE A 208 15.36 10.86 7.92
C PHE A 208 16.38 11.12 6.78
N GLY A 209 15.98 11.88 5.75
CA GLY A 209 16.83 12.16 4.59
C GLY A 209 17.18 10.90 3.80
N LYS A 210 18.43 10.79 3.34
CA LYS A 210 18.94 9.62 2.60
C LYS A 210 19.37 8.47 3.52
N THR A 211 18.71 8.33 4.66
CA THR A 211 19.04 7.33 5.67
C THR A 211 17.90 6.31 5.78
N ARG A 212 18.29 5.06 6.03
CA ARG A 212 17.37 3.93 6.26
C ARG A 212 17.73 3.24 7.57
N HIS A 213 16.73 2.92 8.36
CA HIS A 213 16.85 2.16 9.59
C HIS A 213 16.08 0.84 9.45
N ARG A 214 16.80 -0.28 9.41
CA ARG A 214 16.22 -1.62 9.39
C ARG A 214 15.60 -1.93 10.75
N ILE A 215 14.40 -2.49 10.76
CA ILE A 215 13.75 -2.98 11.97
C ILE A 215 14.15 -4.43 12.18
N TYR A 216 14.88 -4.69 13.27
CA TYR A 216 15.24 -6.04 13.68
C TYR A 216 14.12 -6.62 14.56
N HIS A 217 13.69 -7.84 14.25
CA HIS A 217 12.75 -8.61 15.07
C HIS A 217 13.45 -9.87 15.61
N GLU A 218 12.80 -10.60 16.51
CA GLU A 218 13.31 -11.77 17.25
C GLU A 218 13.65 -13.02 16.39
N GLY A 219 13.96 -12.84 15.10
CA GLY A 219 14.53 -13.84 14.21
C GLY A 219 15.71 -13.33 13.38
N PHE A 220 16.10 -12.06 13.51
CA PHE A 220 17.32 -11.55 12.87
C PHE A 220 18.47 -11.54 13.88
N CYS A 221 19.43 -12.43 13.67
CA CYS A 221 20.71 -12.38 14.37
C CYS A 221 21.55 -11.18 13.89
N PRO A 222 21.94 -10.24 14.78
CA PRO A 222 22.74 -9.08 14.40
C PRO A 222 24.22 -9.44 14.14
N PHE A 223 24.63 -10.67 14.44
CA PHE A 223 26.01 -11.13 14.36
C PHE A 223 26.27 -11.83 13.02
N PRO A 224 27.30 -11.49 12.24
CA PRO A 224 27.60 -12.14 10.96
C PRO A 224 28.05 -13.60 11.13
N ILE A 225 28.06 -14.37 10.03
CA ILE A 225 28.67 -15.71 10.01
C ILE A 225 30.16 -15.59 10.37
N GLY A 226 30.65 -16.48 11.23
CA GLY A 226 32.00 -16.46 11.80
C GLY A 226 32.13 -15.66 13.09
N TYR A 227 31.08 -14.95 13.53
CA TYR A 227 31.11 -14.25 14.81
C TYR A 227 31.20 -15.23 15.98
N VAL A 228 32.12 -14.95 16.91
CA VAL A 228 32.27 -15.71 18.16
C VAL A 228 31.63 -14.96 19.31
N MET A 229 30.62 -15.57 19.92
CA MET A 229 29.94 -15.09 21.10
C MET A 229 30.46 -15.82 22.35
N LEU A 230 30.76 -15.07 23.40
CA LEU A 230 31.14 -15.60 24.71
C LEU A 230 30.04 -15.29 25.73
N LEU A 231 29.55 -16.32 26.42
CA LEU A 231 28.44 -16.24 27.36
C LEU A 231 28.88 -16.68 28.75
N GLY A 232 28.51 -15.91 29.77
CA GLY A 232 28.68 -16.28 31.18
C GLY A 232 27.57 -17.20 31.71
N ASN A 233 26.70 -17.71 30.84
CA ASN A 233 25.56 -18.57 31.18
C ASN A 233 25.38 -19.69 30.15
N SER A 234 24.41 -20.58 30.38
CA SER A 234 24.11 -21.74 29.52
C SER A 234 23.12 -21.44 28.39
N ALA A 235 22.95 -20.18 28.00
CA ALA A 235 21.99 -19.84 26.95
C ALA A 235 22.48 -20.38 25.59
N ASP A 236 21.56 -20.90 24.79
CA ASP A 236 21.85 -21.45 23.46
C ASP A 236 21.45 -20.41 22.40
N PRO A 237 22.41 -19.79 21.68
CA PRO A 237 22.12 -18.83 20.62
C PRO A 237 21.24 -19.38 19.49
N ASN A 238 21.18 -20.70 19.26
CA ASN A 238 20.25 -21.30 18.31
C ASN A 238 18.79 -21.08 18.73
N THR A 239 18.53 -20.98 20.03
CA THR A 239 17.19 -20.68 20.58
C THR A 239 16.90 -19.19 20.62
N ILE A 240 17.92 -18.35 20.84
CA ILE A 240 17.80 -16.89 20.93
C ILE A 240 17.66 -16.26 19.54
N PHE A 241 18.30 -16.85 18.52
CA PHE A 241 18.27 -16.38 17.14
C PHE A 241 17.73 -17.47 16.19
N PRO A 242 16.40 -17.72 16.20
CA PRO A 242 15.76 -18.69 15.31
C PRO A 242 16.15 -18.46 13.85
N GLY A 243 16.43 -19.54 13.13
CA GLY A 243 16.83 -19.48 11.71
C GLY A 243 18.33 -19.21 11.47
N THR A 244 19.13 -19.13 12.53
CA THR A 244 20.60 -19.17 12.43
C THR A 244 21.15 -20.49 12.98
N THR A 245 22.38 -20.83 12.59
CA THR A 245 23.09 -21.98 13.15
C THR A 245 24.31 -21.51 13.93
N TRP A 246 24.41 -21.95 15.18
CA TRP A 246 25.52 -21.68 16.07
C TRP A 246 26.16 -22.98 16.51
N GLN A 247 27.45 -23.10 16.26
CA GLN A 247 28.27 -24.20 16.75
C GLN A 247 28.75 -23.89 18.16
N TYR A 248 28.50 -24.81 19.08
CA TYR A 248 29.09 -24.76 20.42
C TYR A 248 30.59 -25.06 20.34
N LEU A 249 31.42 -24.14 20.85
CA LEU A 249 32.87 -24.26 20.77
C LEU A 249 33.45 -25.09 21.92
N ASN A 250 32.83 -25.05 23.10
CA ASN A 250 33.23 -25.91 24.20
C ASN A 250 32.85 -27.36 23.86
N GLY A 251 33.80 -28.30 23.98
CA GLY A 251 33.58 -29.72 23.63
C GLY A 251 33.83 -30.10 22.17
N THR A 252 34.13 -29.15 21.27
CA THR A 252 34.50 -29.43 19.87
C THR A 252 36.02 -29.38 19.62
N GLY A 253 36.82 -29.55 20.68
CA GLY A 253 38.28 -29.49 20.64
C GLY A 253 38.89 -28.12 20.98
N TYR A 254 38.06 -27.10 21.26
CA TYR A 254 38.51 -25.79 21.75
C TYR A 254 38.46 -25.63 23.28
N ASP A 255 37.95 -26.63 23.99
CA ASP A 255 37.82 -26.58 25.45
C ASP A 255 39.19 -26.45 26.14
N GLY A 256 39.25 -25.61 27.17
CA GLY A 256 40.47 -25.32 27.92
C GLY A 256 41.56 -24.56 27.15
N LYS A 257 41.26 -24.01 25.96
CA LYS A 257 42.18 -23.17 25.18
C LYS A 257 41.96 -21.69 25.42
N VAL A 258 43.01 -20.89 25.18
CA VAL A 258 42.95 -19.42 25.19
C VAL A 258 42.69 -18.92 23.76
N ILE A 259 41.87 -17.87 23.63
CA ILE A 259 41.66 -17.18 22.35
C ILE A 259 42.84 -16.24 22.10
N ALA A 260 43.53 -16.44 20.98
CA ALA A 260 44.67 -15.61 20.55
C ALA A 260 44.40 -14.98 19.18
N LEU A 261 44.95 -13.77 18.96
CA LEU A 261 44.89 -13.11 17.65
C LEU A 261 45.91 -13.74 16.70
N GLY A 262 45.52 -13.98 15.45
CA GLY A 262 46.37 -14.57 14.41
C GLY A 262 45.75 -14.41 13.02
N THR A 263 46.49 -14.77 11.97
CA THR A 263 46.05 -14.67 10.56
C THR A 263 45.25 -15.89 10.11
N ASP A 264 45.53 -17.06 10.68
CA ASP A 264 44.88 -18.32 10.35
C ASP A 264 43.70 -18.56 11.30
N ALA A 265 42.51 -18.16 10.88
CA ALA A 265 41.30 -18.30 11.68
C ALA A 265 41.07 -19.78 12.07
N LEU A 266 40.70 -20.00 13.34
CA LEU A 266 40.40 -21.31 13.93
C LEU A 266 41.60 -22.27 14.07
N GLN A 267 42.82 -21.87 13.68
CA GLN A 267 43.99 -22.70 13.95
C GLN A 267 44.20 -22.86 15.46
N THR A 268 44.55 -24.07 15.89
CA THR A 268 44.81 -24.39 17.30
C THR A 268 46.29 -24.66 17.54
N GLY A 269 46.74 -24.41 18.78
CA GLY A 269 48.10 -24.68 19.23
C GLY A 269 48.21 -24.61 20.75
N GLY A 270 49.43 -24.73 21.27
CA GLY A 270 49.72 -24.66 22.70
C GLY A 270 49.49 -25.97 23.47
N SER A 271 49.99 -26.00 24.70
CA SER A 271 49.81 -27.09 25.67
C SER A 271 49.63 -26.48 27.06
N ASN A 272 48.75 -27.07 27.88
CA ASN A 272 48.52 -26.65 29.26
C ASN A 272 49.52 -27.29 30.23
N SER A 273 50.36 -28.21 29.77
CA SER A 273 51.43 -28.81 30.55
C SER A 273 52.74 -28.90 29.76
N VAL A 274 53.85 -28.84 30.49
CA VAL A 274 55.19 -28.97 29.94
C VAL A 274 55.96 -30.00 30.77
N THR A 275 56.71 -30.85 30.07
CA THR A 275 57.72 -31.73 30.67
C THR A 275 59.09 -31.19 30.32
N LEU A 276 59.93 -30.92 31.33
CA LEU A 276 61.31 -30.51 31.09
C LEU A 276 62.11 -31.69 30.52
N ALA A 277 62.92 -31.40 29.53
CA ALA A 277 63.83 -32.34 28.89
C ALA A 277 65.27 -31.91 29.16
N GLU A 278 66.25 -32.76 28.86
CA GLU A 278 67.68 -32.44 29.04
C GLU A 278 68.07 -31.10 28.43
N ALA A 279 67.58 -30.79 27.22
CA ALA A 279 67.84 -29.52 26.54
C ALA A 279 67.33 -28.27 27.29
N HIS A 280 66.39 -28.42 28.22
CA HIS A 280 65.84 -27.34 29.04
C HIS A 280 66.56 -27.16 30.39
N MET A 281 67.52 -28.03 30.71
CA MET A 281 68.23 -27.98 31.99
C MET A 281 69.46 -27.06 31.89
N PRO A 282 69.58 -26.03 32.75
CA PRO A 282 70.80 -25.23 32.80
C PRO A 282 72.03 -26.10 33.15
N PRO A 283 73.23 -25.73 32.66
CA PRO A 283 74.47 -26.32 33.15
C PRO A 283 74.54 -26.22 34.67
N HIS A 284 74.71 -27.35 35.35
CA HIS A 284 74.80 -27.42 36.80
C HIS A 284 75.97 -28.30 37.23
N ARG A 285 76.40 -28.15 38.48
CA ARG A 285 77.45 -28.95 39.11
C ARG A 285 76.87 -29.64 40.33
N HIS A 286 77.26 -30.89 40.56
CA HIS A 286 76.88 -31.62 41.77
C HIS A 286 77.88 -31.31 42.90
N ASN A 287 77.38 -31.25 44.14
CA ASN A 287 78.25 -31.16 45.33
C ASN A 287 78.75 -32.57 45.70
N GLY A 288 79.64 -33.10 44.88
CA GLY A 288 80.32 -34.37 45.08
C GLY A 288 81.73 -34.24 44.54
N GLY A 289 82.72 -34.27 45.43
CA GLY A 289 84.13 -34.14 45.07
C GLY A 289 84.58 -35.32 44.23
N ALA A 290 84.53 -35.15 42.91
CA ALA A 290 85.27 -35.96 41.95
C ALA A 290 85.64 -35.06 40.78
N THR A 291 86.78 -34.37 40.92
CA THR A 291 87.49 -33.76 39.80
C THR A 291 88.20 -34.86 39.03
N GLY A 292 87.90 -34.99 37.75
CA GLY A 292 88.71 -35.77 36.83
C GLY A 292 88.45 -35.32 35.40
N ASP A 293 89.33 -34.45 34.89
CA ASP A 293 89.66 -34.42 33.47
C ASP A 293 90.81 -35.41 33.26
N ALA A 294 90.82 -36.09 32.12
CA ALA A 294 91.63 -37.29 31.85
C ALA A 294 93.14 -37.02 31.66
N SER A 295 93.70 -35.96 32.26
CA SER A 295 95.14 -35.64 32.08
C SER A 295 95.91 -35.26 33.34
N THR A 296 95.32 -35.26 34.53
CA THR A 296 96.09 -35.13 35.79
C THR A 296 95.63 -36.13 36.83
N GLN A 297 96.49 -37.10 37.08
CA GLN A 297 96.39 -38.10 38.15
C GLN A 297 96.23 -37.40 39.52
N PRO A 298 95.32 -37.83 40.42
CA PRO A 298 95.40 -37.41 41.81
C PRO A 298 96.73 -37.93 42.38
N ASP A 299 97.53 -37.00 42.89
CA ASP A 299 98.89 -37.25 43.36
C ASP A 299 98.93 -38.34 44.44
N ALA A 300 99.83 -39.31 44.24
CA ALA A 300 100.06 -40.46 45.10
C ALA A 300 100.91 -40.03 46.30
N GLY A 301 100.32 -39.26 47.22
CA GLY A 301 100.97 -38.73 48.42
C GLY A 301 100.47 -39.38 49.70
N SER A 302 101.26 -40.31 50.23
CA SER A 302 101.30 -40.80 51.62
C SER A 302 100.54 -39.95 52.67
N ALA A 303 99.59 -40.60 53.34
CA ALA A 303 99.11 -40.31 54.69
C ALA A 303 98.54 -38.91 54.98
N ALA A 304 97.23 -38.75 54.83
CA ALA A 304 96.42 -38.02 55.81
C ALA A 304 94.93 -38.28 55.54
N TRP A 305 94.17 -38.39 56.62
CA TRP A 305 92.74 -38.64 56.67
C TRP A 305 91.98 -37.61 55.83
N GLY A 306 91.53 -38.00 54.65
CA GLY A 306 90.80 -37.14 53.72
C GLY A 306 89.56 -37.86 53.19
N THR A 307 88.40 -37.28 53.44
CA THR A 307 87.10 -37.72 52.95
C THR A 307 87.05 -37.68 51.42
N GLY A 308 87.22 -38.84 50.78
CA GLY A 308 87.16 -38.97 49.32
C GLY A 308 87.21 -40.43 48.89
N ARG A 309 86.36 -41.29 49.48
CA ARG A 309 86.26 -42.69 49.06
C ARG A 309 85.46 -42.76 47.75
N PHE A 310 86.15 -42.96 46.64
CA PHE A 310 85.54 -43.46 45.40
C PHE A 310 85.02 -44.87 45.69
N GLY A 311 83.69 -45.06 45.60
CA GLY A 311 83.08 -46.36 45.83
C GLY A 311 83.49 -47.34 44.73
N THR A 312 84.18 -48.41 45.11
CA THR A 312 84.42 -49.58 44.24
C THR A 312 83.21 -50.51 44.33
N ASP A 313 82.85 -51.17 43.23
CA ASP A 313 81.90 -52.29 43.29
C ASP A 313 82.48 -53.47 44.09
N ALA A 314 81.67 -54.49 44.37
CA ALA A 314 82.08 -55.68 45.14
C ALA A 314 83.22 -56.49 44.49
N LYS A 315 83.75 -56.09 43.33
CA LYS A 315 84.84 -56.75 42.60
C LYS A 315 86.01 -55.83 42.25
N GLY A 316 86.03 -54.58 42.73
CA GLY A 316 87.18 -53.68 42.62
C GLY A 316 87.32 -52.94 41.28
N GLY A 317 86.26 -52.84 40.47
CA GLY A 317 86.24 -52.03 39.25
C GLY A 317 85.95 -50.55 39.53
N TYR A 318 86.56 -49.63 38.75
CA TYR A 318 86.23 -48.20 38.76
C TYR A 318 84.79 -47.99 38.28
N ALA A 319 83.90 -47.56 39.17
CA ALA A 319 82.53 -47.20 38.80
C ALA A 319 82.52 -45.81 38.14
N LEU A 320 82.34 -45.76 36.82
CA LEU A 320 82.00 -44.51 36.14
C LEU A 320 80.64 -44.05 36.67
N MET A 321 80.56 -42.81 37.19
CA MET A 321 79.27 -42.19 37.47
C MET A 321 78.54 -41.99 36.14
N GLN A 322 77.66 -42.93 35.79
CA GLN A 322 76.76 -42.75 34.66
C GLN A 322 75.75 -41.65 34.98
N THR A 323 75.96 -40.46 34.42
CA THR A 323 74.97 -39.37 34.41
C THR A 323 73.90 -39.57 33.32
N SER A 324 73.88 -40.72 32.65
CA SER A 324 73.04 -41.00 31.49
C SER A 324 71.55 -41.16 31.79
N ALA A 325 71.14 -41.11 33.06
CA ALA A 325 69.74 -40.98 33.41
C ALA A 325 69.38 -39.49 33.51
N ALA A 326 69.16 -38.86 32.36
CA ALA A 326 68.41 -37.60 32.31
C ALA A 326 67.04 -37.91 32.94
N GLY A 327 66.80 -37.42 34.15
CA GLY A 327 65.54 -37.66 34.86
C GLY A 327 64.36 -37.34 33.94
N SER A 328 63.40 -38.26 33.81
CA SER A 328 62.15 -37.95 33.13
C SER A 328 61.38 -37.00 34.04
N GLY A 329 61.38 -35.70 33.70
CA GLY A 329 60.60 -34.71 34.44
C GLY A 329 59.14 -35.13 34.52
N GLN A 330 58.50 -34.93 35.67
CA GLN A 330 57.04 -35.01 35.74
C GLN A 330 56.45 -33.78 35.03
N ALA A 331 55.37 -33.97 34.28
CA ALA A 331 54.68 -32.85 33.64
C ALA A 331 54.13 -31.93 34.74
N PHE A 332 54.32 -30.62 34.57
CA PHE A 332 53.69 -29.62 35.42
C PHE A 332 52.78 -28.71 34.59
N SER A 333 51.74 -28.19 35.23
CA SER A 333 50.81 -27.27 34.58
C SER A 333 51.48 -25.93 34.33
N VAL A 334 51.30 -25.40 33.12
CA VAL A 334 51.64 -24.02 32.74
C VAL A 334 50.38 -23.16 32.55
N GLN A 335 49.22 -23.68 32.93
CA GLN A 335 47.96 -22.97 32.83
C GLN A 335 47.84 -21.94 33.96
N ASN A 336 47.68 -20.67 33.60
CA ASN A 336 47.38 -19.58 34.54
C ASN A 336 45.97 -19.73 35.14
N GLU A 337 45.69 -19.05 36.25
CA GLU A 337 44.31 -18.93 36.77
C GLU A 337 43.36 -18.36 35.70
N TYR A 338 42.16 -18.94 35.61
CA TYR A 338 41.23 -18.64 34.54
C TYR A 338 39.76 -18.87 34.94
N VAL A 339 38.86 -18.30 34.14
CA VAL A 339 37.42 -18.54 34.23
C VAL A 339 36.92 -19.13 32.92
N HIS A 340 36.00 -20.10 33.01
CA HIS A 340 35.33 -20.66 31.85
C HIS A 340 34.13 -19.81 31.45
N VAL A 341 34.03 -19.54 30.15
CA VAL A 341 32.82 -19.01 29.51
C VAL A 341 32.40 -19.96 28.40
N LEU A 342 31.12 -19.90 28.03
CA LEU A 342 30.58 -20.72 26.96
C LEU A 342 30.73 -19.98 25.63
N GLY A 343 31.52 -20.56 24.73
CA GLY A 343 31.78 -20.03 23.40
C GLY A 343 30.84 -20.63 22.36
N TRP A 344 30.31 -19.77 21.50
CA TRP A 344 29.51 -20.16 20.33
C TRP A 344 30.01 -19.42 19.09
N MET A 345 30.05 -20.10 17.95
CA MET A 345 30.38 -19.49 16.66
C MET A 345 29.21 -19.62 15.69
N ARG A 346 28.80 -18.52 15.06
CA ARG A 346 27.77 -18.58 14.03
C ARG A 346 28.33 -19.24 12.77
N THR A 347 27.70 -20.31 12.30
CA THR A 347 28.11 -21.05 11.09
C THR A 347 27.14 -20.87 9.91
N ALA A 348 25.89 -20.46 10.16
CA ALA A 348 24.91 -20.10 9.12
C ALA A 348 23.95 -19.00 9.59
#